data_AF-A0A2E8B7H8-F1
#
_entry.id   AF-A0A2E8B7H8-F1
#
_cell.length_a   1.000
_cell.length_b   1.000
_cell.length_c   1.000
_cell.angle_alpha   90.00
_cell.angle_beta   90.00
_cell.angle_gamma   90.00
#
_symmetry.space_group_name_H-M   'P 1'
#
loop_
_entity.id
_entity.type
_entity.pdbx_description
1 polymer ?
#
loop_
_entity_poly.entity_id
_entity_poly.type
_entity_poly.pdbx_seq_one_letter_code
_entity_poly.pdbx_strand_id
1 'polypeptide(L)'
;MSLTRWIVLVAILSAPFAAMSEGLQRNGNFWRALAEDRKLYFLAGILDGSQLGRDLTSMGCYGSKLHENPDGLACSLEVQSNFIVAADKYMQNVSTEQIRDGLDEFYADYRNRGIHARDAVFIVLRQIAGDPNIDTLIINNRIRASSPN
;
A
#
# COMPACT_ATOMS: atom_id res chain seq x y z
N MET A 1 -32.84 19.93 31.99
CA MET A 1 -32.55 19.47 30.60
C MET A 1 -32.88 18.00 30.52
N SER A 2 -33.78 17.58 29.63
CA SER A 2 -34.30 16.20 29.60
C SER A 2 -33.31 15.21 28.97
N LEU A 3 -33.29 13.97 29.49
CA LEU A 3 -32.49 12.84 29.02
C LEU A 3 -32.57 12.62 27.50
N THR A 4 -33.71 12.96 26.91
CA THR A 4 -33.98 12.88 25.46
C THR A 4 -33.07 13.79 24.61
N ARG A 5 -32.60 14.94 25.11
CA ARG A 5 -31.67 15.82 24.36
C ARG A 5 -30.27 15.21 24.23
N TRP A 6 -29.81 14.47 25.24
CA TRP A 6 -28.50 13.82 25.22
C TRP A 6 -28.47 12.61 24.28
N ILE A 7 -29.55 11.84 24.22
CA ILE A 7 -29.67 10.69 23.30
C ILE A 7 -29.62 11.16 21.85
N VAL A 8 -30.29 12.27 21.52
CA VAL A 8 -30.25 12.85 20.16
C VAL A 8 -28.86 13.39 19.81
N LEU A 9 -28.18 14.07 20.74
CA LEU A 9 -26.81 14.55 20.54
C LEU A 9 -25.81 13.41 20.32
N VAL A 10 -25.90 12.33 21.10
CA VAL A 10 -25.05 11.14 20.93
C VAL A 10 -25.33 10.46 19.59
N ALA A 11 -26.59 10.32 19.19
CA ALA A 11 -26.96 9.71 17.91
C ALA A 11 -26.45 10.51 16.69
N ILE A 12 -26.49 11.85 16.75
CA ILE A 12 -25.98 12.73 15.69
C ILE A 12 -24.44 12.67 15.62
N LEU A 13 -23.75 12.58 16.76
CA LEU A 13 -22.29 12.46 16.82
C LEU A 13 -21.76 11.09 16.35
N SER A 14 -22.57 10.02 16.43
CA SER A 14 -22.17 8.67 15.99
C SER A 14 -22.44 8.35 14.52
N ALA A 15 -23.34 9.09 13.86
CA ALA A 15 -23.69 8.86 12.44
C ALA A 15 -22.51 8.91 11.44
N PRO A 16 -21.47 9.76 11.57
CA PRO A 16 -20.39 9.80 10.57
C PRO A 16 -19.48 8.56 10.60
N PHE A 17 -19.48 7.75 11.66
CA PHE A 17 -18.62 6.56 11.74
C PHE A 17 -19.13 5.39 10.90
N ALA A 18 -20.45 5.25 10.71
CA ALA A 18 -21.03 4.15 9.93
C ALA A 18 -20.79 4.30 8.42
N ALA A 19 -20.67 5.53 7.92
CA ALA A 19 -20.35 5.79 6.51
C ALA A 19 -18.89 5.49 6.13
N MET A 20 -17.99 5.30 7.11
CA MET A 20 -16.59 4.94 6.85
C MET A 20 -16.37 3.42 6.72
N SER A 21 -17.37 2.58 7.02
CA SER A 21 -17.24 1.12 6.96
C SER A 21 -17.77 0.48 5.68
N GLU A 22 -18.36 1.25 4.78
CA GLU A 22 -18.79 0.76 3.46
C GLU A 22 -17.57 0.68 2.53
N GLY A 23 -16.85 -0.45 2.61
CA GLY A 23 -15.89 -0.87 1.57
C GLY A 23 -14.64 0.01 1.44
N LEU A 24 -13.69 -0.17 2.37
CA LEU A 24 -12.31 0.35 2.35
C LEU A 24 -11.46 -0.18 1.15
N GLN A 25 -12.03 -0.24 -0.05
CA GLN A 25 -11.26 -0.55 -1.26
C GLN A 25 -10.39 0.67 -1.58
N ARG A 26 -9.14 0.63 -1.10
CA ARG A 26 -8.10 1.60 -1.45
C ARG A 26 -7.67 1.31 -2.89
N ASN A 27 -8.49 1.64 -3.86
CA ASN A 27 -8.29 1.43 -5.30
C ASN A 27 -8.15 2.77 -6.04
N GLY A 28 -8.27 2.78 -7.36
CA GLY A 28 -8.14 3.99 -8.15
C GLY A 28 -9.23 5.04 -7.93
N ASN A 29 -10.45 4.63 -7.55
CA ASN A 29 -11.50 5.58 -7.20
C ASN A 29 -11.18 6.28 -5.88
N PHE A 30 -10.68 5.53 -4.88
CA PHE A 30 -10.15 6.09 -3.64
C PHE A 30 -9.02 7.08 -3.92
N TRP A 31 -8.01 6.69 -4.71
CA TRP A 31 -6.85 7.53 -5.02
C TRP A 31 -7.26 8.85 -5.68
N ARG A 32 -8.16 8.79 -6.67
CA ARG A 32 -8.65 9.97 -7.40
C ARG A 32 -9.51 10.91 -6.55
N ALA A 33 -10.13 10.40 -5.49
CA ALA A 33 -10.91 11.19 -4.55
C ALA A 33 -10.04 11.90 -3.50
N LEU A 34 -8.77 11.51 -3.34
CA LEU A 34 -7.85 12.17 -2.42
C LEU A 34 -7.46 13.56 -2.93
N ALA A 35 -7.44 14.53 -2.02
CA ALA A 35 -6.75 15.78 -2.21
C ALA A 35 -5.23 15.54 -2.39
N GLU A 36 -4.54 16.47 -3.07
CA GLU A 36 -3.14 16.32 -3.46
C GLU A 36 -2.20 16.07 -2.28
N ASP A 37 -2.39 16.80 -1.18
CA ASP A 37 -1.65 16.64 0.08
C ASP A 37 -1.87 15.24 0.68
N ARG A 38 -3.09 14.72 0.64
CA ARG A 38 -3.44 13.40 1.18
C ARG A 38 -2.83 12.25 0.37
N LYS A 39 -2.60 12.43 -0.93
CA LYS A 39 -1.90 11.45 -1.76
C LYS A 39 -0.46 11.25 -1.28
N LEU A 40 0.23 12.33 -0.95
CA LEU A 40 1.61 12.27 -0.43
C LEU A 40 1.67 11.57 0.93
N TYR A 41 0.76 11.88 1.86
CA TYR A 41 0.68 11.18 3.15
C TYR A 41 0.35 9.69 3.00
N PHE A 42 -0.52 9.36 2.05
CA PHE A 42 -0.82 7.96 1.75
C PHE A 42 0.41 7.20 1.24
N LEU A 43 1.19 7.82 0.35
CA LEU A 43 2.44 7.24 -0.15
C LEU A 43 3.47 7.09 0.96
N ALA A 44 3.67 8.11 1.81
CA ALA A 44 4.53 8.01 2.98
C ALA A 44 4.16 6.81 3.86
N GLY A 45 2.87 6.62 4.15
CA GLY A 45 2.39 5.46 4.91
C GLY A 45 2.65 4.10 4.25
N ILE A 46 2.63 4.02 2.91
CA ILE A 46 3.01 2.79 2.19
C ILE A 46 4.51 2.52 2.32
N LEU A 47 5.34 3.56 2.20
CA LEU A 47 6.79 3.45 2.32
C LEU A 47 7.21 3.08 3.75
N ASP A 48 6.64 3.75 4.75
CA ASP A 48 6.88 3.43 6.16
C ASP A 48 6.37 2.02 6.51
N GLY A 49 5.21 1.64 5.97
CA GLY A 49 4.65 0.31 6.15
C GLY A 49 5.46 -0.80 5.51
N SER A 50 6.10 -0.56 4.36
CA SER A 50 6.98 -1.55 3.71
C SER A 50 8.28 -1.74 4.50
N GLN A 51 8.84 -0.65 5.02
CA GLN A 51 9.98 -0.66 5.94
C GLN A 51 9.66 -1.44 7.22
N LEU A 52 8.54 -1.12 7.87
CA LEU A 52 8.08 -1.83 9.07
C LEU A 52 7.82 -3.32 8.77
N GLY A 53 7.22 -3.63 7.62
CA GLY A 53 6.98 -5.01 7.19
C GLY A 53 8.27 -5.80 7.05
N ARG A 54 9.33 -5.19 6.48
CA ARG A 54 10.67 -5.78 6.43
C ARG A 54 11.20 -6.04 7.84
N ASP A 55 11.12 -5.05 8.72
CA ASP A 55 11.67 -5.16 10.08
C ASP A 55 10.94 -6.26 10.86
N LEU A 56 9.61 -6.32 10.79
CA LEU A 56 8.81 -7.39 11.41
C LEU A 56 9.12 -8.78 10.82
N THR A 57 9.32 -8.87 9.50
CA THR A 57 9.72 -10.14 8.87
C THR A 57 11.10 -10.58 9.36
N SER A 58 12.04 -9.63 9.48
CA SER A 58 13.37 -9.90 10.03
C SER A 58 13.33 -10.32 11.50
N MET A 59 12.39 -9.78 12.29
CA MET A 59 12.16 -10.21 13.68
C MET A 59 11.74 -11.69 13.77
N GLY A 60 10.94 -12.17 12.81
CA GLY A 60 10.59 -13.59 12.71
C GLY A 60 11.80 -14.49 12.50
N CYS A 61 12.80 -14.04 11.74
CA CYS A 61 14.08 -14.75 11.58
C CYS A 61 14.90 -14.83 12.88
N TYR A 62 14.65 -13.94 13.84
CA TYR A 62 15.35 -13.89 15.13
C TYR A 62 14.68 -14.70 16.25
N GLY A 63 13.70 -15.55 15.91
CA GLY A 63 13.04 -16.47 16.84
C GLY A 63 14.04 -17.34 17.61
N SER A 64 14.27 -16.95 18.88
CA SER A 64 15.15 -17.55 19.89
C SER A 64 16.57 -17.94 19.41
N LYS A 65 17.55 -17.10 19.75
CA LYS A 65 19.01 -17.35 19.74
C LYS A 65 19.73 -17.14 18.41
N LEU A 66 19.82 -15.86 18.06
CA LEU A 66 20.74 -15.25 17.08
C LEU A 66 22.21 -15.72 17.11
N HIS A 67 22.69 -16.34 18.19
CA HIS A 67 24.07 -16.83 18.30
C HIS A 67 24.19 -18.36 18.25
N GLU A 68 23.07 -19.09 18.26
CA GLU A 68 23.08 -20.56 18.31
C GLU A 68 22.52 -21.22 17.04
N ASN A 69 21.84 -20.47 16.15
CA ASN A 69 21.28 -21.04 14.93
C ASN A 69 21.77 -20.32 13.65
N PRO A 70 22.66 -20.94 12.84
CA PRO A 70 23.08 -20.39 11.54
C PRO A 70 21.92 -20.16 10.57
N ASP A 71 20.79 -20.87 10.73
CA ASP A 71 19.60 -20.71 9.88
C ASP A 71 18.88 -19.37 10.12
N GLY A 72 18.94 -18.82 11.34
CA GLY A 72 18.34 -17.52 11.66
C GLY A 72 19.10 -16.35 11.00
N LEU A 73 20.42 -16.46 10.92
CA LEU A 73 21.26 -15.49 10.21
C LEU A 73 21.02 -15.56 8.69
N ALA A 74 20.94 -16.77 8.13
CA ALA A 74 20.64 -16.98 6.71
C ALA A 74 19.25 -16.39 6.34
N CYS A 75 18.22 -16.65 7.15
CA CYS A 75 16.88 -16.05 6.98
C CYS A 75 16.93 -14.52 6.96
N SER A 76 17.60 -13.90 7.94
CA SER A 76 17.68 -12.43 8.00
C SER A 76 18.42 -11.84 6.80
N LEU A 77 19.49 -12.48 6.33
CA LEU A 77 20.24 -12.05 5.15
C LEU A 77 19.43 -12.21 3.87
N GLU A 78 18.63 -13.27 3.75
CA GLU A 78 17.74 -13.48 2.61
C GLU A 78 16.62 -12.42 2.56
N VAL A 79 15.95 -12.16 3.69
CA VAL A 79 14.91 -11.13 3.78
C VAL A 79 15.47 -9.74 3.48
N GLN A 80 16.64 -9.41 4.04
CA GLN A 80 17.30 -8.13 3.74
C GLN A 80 17.73 -8.04 2.29
N SER A 81 18.37 -9.08 1.73
CA SER A 81 18.86 -9.02 0.35
C SER A 81 17.72 -8.89 -0.66
N ASN A 82 16.61 -9.60 -0.48
CA ASN A 82 15.43 -9.46 -1.33
C ASN A 82 14.81 -8.06 -1.25
N PHE A 83 14.72 -7.49 -0.04
CA PHE A 83 14.20 -6.13 0.11
C PHE A 83 15.15 -5.08 -0.47
N ILE A 84 16.46 -5.17 -0.17
CA ILE A 84 17.46 -4.21 -0.65
C ILE A 84 17.56 -4.27 -2.17
N VAL A 85 17.62 -5.46 -2.77
CA VAL A 85 17.66 -5.61 -4.23
C VAL A 85 16.40 -5.04 -4.87
N ALA A 86 15.22 -5.25 -4.29
CA ALA A 86 13.98 -4.69 -4.80
C ALA A 86 13.91 -3.15 -4.63
N ALA A 87 14.31 -2.64 -3.47
CA ALA A 87 14.34 -1.20 -3.19
C ALA A 87 15.37 -0.48 -4.06
N ASP A 88 16.57 -1.04 -4.20
CA ASP A 88 17.62 -0.48 -5.04
C ASP A 88 17.23 -0.50 -6.53
N LYS A 89 16.59 -1.58 -6.98
CA LYS A 89 16.16 -1.69 -8.37
C LYS A 89 15.00 -0.76 -8.73
N TYR A 90 14.02 -0.62 -7.85
CA TYR A 90 12.73 0.01 -8.20
C TYR A 90 12.45 1.32 -7.49
N MET A 91 13.12 1.62 -6.37
CA MET A 91 12.88 2.81 -5.57
C MET A 91 14.08 3.76 -5.52
N GLN A 92 15.27 3.30 -5.95
CA GLN A 92 16.44 4.16 -6.01
C GLN A 92 16.20 5.30 -7.00
N ASN A 93 16.40 6.54 -6.55
CA ASN A 93 16.22 7.76 -7.32
C ASN A 93 14.77 8.04 -7.79
N VAL A 94 13.76 7.40 -7.17
CA VAL A 94 12.35 7.71 -7.44
C VAL A 94 11.80 8.60 -6.33
N SER A 95 11.38 9.82 -6.67
CA SER A 95 10.75 10.73 -5.72
C SER A 95 9.30 10.34 -5.43
N THR A 96 8.78 10.76 -4.27
CA THR A 96 7.36 10.50 -3.92
C THR A 96 6.42 11.17 -4.92
N GLU A 97 6.80 12.33 -5.44
CA GLU A 97 6.09 13.06 -6.48
C GLU A 97 6.05 12.27 -7.79
N GLN A 98 7.15 11.62 -8.21
CA GLN A 98 7.15 10.77 -9.40
C GLN A 98 6.21 9.57 -9.23
N ILE A 99 6.14 8.99 -8.03
CA ILE A 99 5.19 7.90 -7.74
C ILE A 99 3.76 8.43 -7.80
N ARG A 100 3.49 9.61 -7.23
CA ARG A 100 2.16 10.25 -7.28
C ARG A 100 1.74 10.51 -8.72
N ASP A 101 2.61 11.13 -9.52
CA ASP A 101 2.33 11.46 -10.92
C ASP A 101 2.10 10.20 -11.75
N GLY A 102 2.91 9.17 -11.52
CA GLY A 102 2.73 7.86 -12.14
C GLY A 102 1.40 7.20 -11.76
N LEU A 103 0.95 7.33 -10.50
CA LEU A 103 -0.35 6.83 -10.07
C LEU A 103 -1.52 7.63 -10.65
N ASP A 104 -1.37 8.95 -10.80
CA ASP A 104 -2.37 9.80 -11.44
C ASP A 104 -2.56 9.42 -12.91
N GLU A 105 -1.46 9.22 -13.64
CA GLU A 105 -1.50 8.72 -15.02
C GLU A 105 -2.06 7.29 -15.08
N PHE A 106 -1.59 6.39 -14.21
CA PHE A 106 -2.04 5.01 -14.17
C PHE A 106 -3.55 4.88 -13.93
N TYR A 107 -4.12 5.68 -13.01
CA TYR A 107 -5.55 5.66 -12.69
C TYR A 107 -6.40 6.59 -13.57
N ALA A 108 -5.80 7.34 -14.49
CA ALA A 108 -6.53 8.01 -15.55
C ALA A 108 -7.31 6.98 -16.40
N ASP A 109 -6.66 5.85 -16.72
CA ASP A 109 -7.28 4.71 -17.38
C ASP A 109 -8.33 4.04 -16.47
N TYR A 110 -9.59 4.03 -16.92
CA TYR A 110 -10.69 3.45 -16.16
C TYR A 110 -10.52 1.96 -15.89
N ARG A 111 -9.81 1.23 -16.76
CA ARG A 111 -9.54 -0.20 -16.62
C ARG A 111 -8.64 -0.50 -15.43
N ASN A 112 -7.90 0.49 -14.94
CA ASN A 112 -7.00 0.33 -13.80
C ASN A 112 -7.67 0.67 -12.47
N ARG A 113 -8.84 1.31 -12.45
CA ARG A 113 -9.45 1.86 -11.22
C ARG A 113 -9.85 0.81 -10.19
N GLY A 114 -10.06 -0.44 -10.61
CA GLY A 114 -10.30 -1.57 -9.70
C GLY A 114 -9.03 -2.06 -8.98
N ILE A 115 -7.85 -1.76 -9.51
CA ILE A 115 -6.58 -2.23 -8.93
C ILE A 115 -6.33 -1.51 -7.61
N HIS A 116 -5.93 -2.28 -6.58
CA HIS A 116 -5.62 -1.74 -5.26
C HIS A 116 -4.37 -0.82 -5.31
N ALA A 117 -4.41 0.30 -4.61
CA ALA A 117 -3.40 1.35 -4.62
C ALA A 117 -2.01 0.85 -4.20
N ARG A 118 -1.94 -0.06 -3.21
CA ARG A 118 -0.69 -0.76 -2.87
C ARG A 118 -0.07 -1.47 -4.08
N ASP A 119 -0.88 -2.18 -4.86
CA ASP A 119 -0.38 -2.94 -6.00
C ASP A 119 -0.04 -2.00 -7.17
N ALA A 120 -0.81 -0.93 -7.35
CA ALA A 120 -0.53 0.13 -8.32
C ALA A 120 0.79 0.86 -8.04
N VAL A 121 1.14 1.13 -6.77
CA VAL A 121 2.46 1.69 -6.41
C VAL A 121 3.58 0.81 -6.94
N PHE A 122 3.49 -0.51 -6.74
CA PHE A 122 4.50 -1.43 -7.24
C PHE A 122 4.55 -1.48 -8.77
N ILE A 123 3.41 -1.41 -9.45
CA ILE A 123 3.33 -1.30 -10.91
C ILE A 123 4.05 -0.03 -11.39
N VAL A 124 3.73 1.14 -10.80
CA VAL A 124 4.33 2.42 -11.18
C VAL A 124 5.84 2.43 -10.97
N LEU A 125 6.34 1.91 -9.85
CA LEU A 125 7.78 1.79 -9.61
C LEU A 125 8.46 0.94 -10.67
N ARG A 126 7.85 -0.18 -11.08
CA ARG A 126 8.36 -1.04 -12.16
C ARG A 126 8.27 -0.37 -13.53
N GLN A 127 7.26 0.46 -13.79
CA GLN A 127 7.15 1.26 -15.00
C GLN A 127 8.30 2.27 -15.09
N ILE A 128 8.55 3.00 -14.00
CA ILE A 128 9.64 3.99 -13.93
C ILE A 128 11.00 3.32 -14.16
N ALA A 129 11.20 2.12 -13.61
CA ALA A 129 12.41 1.33 -13.84
C ALA A 129 12.50 0.66 -15.22
N GLY A 130 11.51 0.85 -16.10
CA GLY A 130 11.51 0.28 -17.45
C GLY A 130 11.36 -1.25 -17.51
N ASP A 131 10.60 -1.85 -16.58
CA ASP A 131 10.39 -3.30 -16.57
C ASP A 131 9.62 -3.77 -17.82
N PRO A 132 10.20 -4.66 -18.66
CA PRO A 132 9.58 -5.07 -19.92
C PRO A 132 8.32 -5.92 -19.73
N ASN A 133 8.05 -6.43 -18.51
CA ASN A 133 6.91 -7.30 -18.23
C ASN A 133 5.70 -6.55 -17.63
N ILE A 134 5.67 -5.22 -17.78
CA ILE A 134 4.66 -4.41 -17.09
C ILE A 134 3.24 -4.70 -17.54
N ASP A 135 3.01 -4.92 -18.83
CA ASP A 135 1.67 -5.17 -19.35
C ASP A 135 1.06 -6.44 -18.77
N THR A 136 1.86 -7.50 -18.67
CA THR A 136 1.47 -8.75 -18.00
C THR A 136 1.11 -8.51 -16.54
N LEU A 137 1.91 -7.71 -15.82
CA LEU A 137 1.64 -7.37 -14.42
C LEU A 137 0.32 -6.60 -14.27
N ILE A 138 0.06 -5.63 -15.13
CA ILE A 138 -1.18 -4.85 -15.13
C ILE A 138 -2.39 -5.76 -15.39
N ILE A 139 -2.31 -6.62 -16.41
CA ILE A 139 -3.38 -7.56 -16.76
C ILE A 139 -3.69 -8.49 -15.57
N ASN A 140 -2.67 -9.08 -14.94
CA ASN A 140 -2.87 -9.95 -13.78
C ASN A 140 -3.54 -9.23 -12.61
N ASN A 141 -3.19 -7.97 -12.37
CA ASN A 141 -3.82 -7.16 -11.33
C ASN A 141 -5.27 -6.78 -11.66
N ARG A 142 -5.60 -6.53 -12.95
CA ARG A 142 -6.99 -6.32 -13.38
C ARG A 142 -7.86 -7.56 -13.13
N ILE A 143 -7.33 -8.75 -13.42
CA ILE A 143 -8.03 -10.03 -13.18
C ILE A 143 -8.28 -10.23 -11.68
N ARG A 144 -7.26 -10.05 -10.84
CA ARG A 144 -7.39 -10.13 -9.38
C ARG A 144 -8.42 -9.14 -8.84
N ALA A 145 -8.43 -7.91 -9.33
CA ALA A 145 -9.40 -6.89 -8.92
C ALA A 145 -10.85 -7.24 -9.29
N SER A 146 -11.05 -8.10 -10.29
CA SER A 146 -12.38 -8.51 -10.77
C SER A 146 -12.89 -9.79 -10.07
N SER A 147 -12.07 -10.44 -9.25
CA SER A 147 -12.42 -11.67 -8.57
C SER A 147 -13.20 -11.37 -7.28
N PRO A 148 -14.38 -11.98 -7.06
CA PRO A 148 -15.09 -11.82 -5.79
C PRO A 148 -14.31 -12.49 -4.65
N ASN A 149 -14.21 -11.78 -3.51
CA ASN A 149 -13.65 -12.32 -2.26
C ASN A 149 -14.58 -13.36 -1.64
#